data_AF-A0A5J5DXY9-F1
#
_entry.id   AF-A0A5J5DXY9-F1
#
_cell.length_a   1.000
_cell.length_b   1.000
_cell.length_c   1.000
_cell.angle_alpha   90.00
_cell.angle_beta   90.00
_cell.angle_gamma   90.00
#
_symmetry.space_group_name_H-M   'P 1'
#
loop_
_entity.id
_entity.type
_entity.pdbx_description
1 polymer ?
#
loop_
_entity_poly.entity_id
_entity_poly.type
_entity_poly.pdbx_seq_one_letter_code
_entity_poly.pdbx_strand_id
1 'polypeptide(L)'
;MVTANGRHGEAQSVAAAPVVELVELDRSSAPAVNAALAAKQAREPLIAKVRANWREPTGTQPDLSQYSDISVDVSLADQMVYVKSAGKVIYEMVASTGINDSTPHGTFRTNGAGGDHFYTPYDHMGADYWTRITGVYLFHSVPTGYDAGDYIESEAVKLGQPASHGCVRLTVADAKWIHEQLPKGTPVTIG
;
A
#
# COMPACT_ATOMS: atom_id res chain seq x y z
N MET A 1 -6.10 -20.40 84.68
CA MET A 1 -7.15 -19.77 83.88
C MET A 1 -6.57 -19.50 82.49
N VAL A 2 -7.18 -20.09 81.45
CA VAL A 2 -7.12 -19.68 80.01
C VAL A 2 -5.73 -19.82 79.34
N THR A 3 -5.40 -20.98 78.72
CA THR A 3 -5.49 -21.31 77.26
C THR A 3 -4.71 -20.33 76.35
N ALA A 4 -3.95 -20.72 75.32
CA ALA A 4 -4.22 -21.77 74.36
C ALA A 4 -2.97 -22.19 73.55
N ASN A 5 -3.04 -23.43 73.09
CA ASN A 5 -2.22 -24.07 72.08
C ASN A 5 -2.30 -23.40 70.70
N GLY A 6 -1.23 -23.58 69.92
CA GLY A 6 -1.36 -24.08 68.55
C GLY A 6 -0.71 -23.22 67.46
N ARG A 7 0.31 -23.78 66.79
CA ARG A 7 0.29 -24.02 65.34
C ARG A 7 1.52 -24.81 64.87
N HIS A 8 1.22 -25.93 64.22
CA HIS A 8 2.09 -26.66 63.29
C HIS A 8 2.29 -25.87 61.98
N GLY A 9 3.36 -26.19 61.26
CA GLY A 9 3.62 -25.80 59.85
C GLY A 9 5.12 -25.88 59.57
N GLU A 10 5.67 -27.09 59.38
CA GLU A 10 6.01 -27.64 58.06
C GLU A 10 6.92 -26.72 57.22
N ALA A 11 8.20 -27.09 57.18
CA ALA A 11 9.11 -26.71 56.12
C ALA A 11 9.01 -27.76 54.99
N GLN A 12 8.80 -27.33 53.74
CA GLN A 12 9.55 -27.75 52.54
C GLN A 12 8.81 -27.44 51.22
N SER A 13 9.64 -27.22 50.20
CA SER A 13 9.39 -27.15 48.76
C SER A 13 8.97 -25.79 48.19
N VAL A 14 9.99 -25.01 47.82
CA VAL A 14 9.84 -23.91 46.86
C VAL A 14 9.87 -24.54 45.47
N ALA A 15 8.74 -24.49 44.76
CA ALA A 15 8.66 -24.93 43.37
C ALA A 15 9.55 -24.03 42.50
N ALA A 16 10.39 -24.65 41.66
CA ALA A 16 11.17 -23.93 40.65
C ALA A 16 10.22 -23.29 39.63
N ALA A 17 10.39 -21.99 39.38
CA ALA A 17 9.70 -21.28 38.31
C ALA A 17 10.10 -21.84 36.93
N PRO A 18 9.19 -21.85 35.94
CA PRO A 18 9.53 -22.33 34.61
C PRO A 18 10.57 -21.40 33.98
N VAL A 19 11.64 -21.99 33.46
CA VAL A 19 12.60 -21.29 32.61
C VAL A 19 11.86 -20.96 31.31
N VAL A 20 11.61 -19.67 31.08
CA VAL A 20 11.10 -19.20 29.79
C VAL A 20 12.21 -19.42 28.77
N GLU A 21 11.96 -20.29 27.81
CA GLU A 21 12.82 -20.46 26.64
C GLU A 21 12.84 -19.14 25.88
N LEU A 22 13.99 -18.44 25.93
CA LEU A 22 14.27 -17.30 25.09
C LEU A 22 14.25 -17.82 23.65
N VAL A 23 13.17 -17.55 22.93
CA VAL A 23 13.13 -17.66 21.48
C VAL A 23 14.28 -16.79 20.97
N GLU A 24 15.35 -17.42 20.50
CA GLU A 24 16.44 -16.71 19.83
C GLU A 24 15.82 -16.01 18.62
N LEU A 25 15.66 -14.69 18.73
CA LEU A 25 15.31 -13.85 17.59
C LEU A 25 16.40 -14.06 16.54
N ASP A 26 16.04 -14.66 15.41
CA ASP A 26 16.94 -14.90 14.28
C ASP A 26 17.52 -13.57 13.79
N ARG A 27 18.75 -13.28 14.23
CA ARG A 27 19.48 -12.04 13.96
C ARG A 27 19.98 -11.95 12.51
N SER A 28 19.84 -13.01 11.71
CA SER A 28 20.26 -13.02 10.30
C SER A 28 19.43 -12.07 9.42
N SER A 29 18.21 -11.74 9.86
CA SER A 29 17.29 -10.85 9.15
C SER A 29 17.51 -9.35 9.42
N ALA A 30 18.29 -8.99 10.45
CA ALA A 30 18.43 -7.60 10.92
C ALA A 30 18.97 -6.62 9.85
N PRO A 31 19.96 -6.97 9.00
CA PRO A 31 20.45 -6.06 7.96
C PRO A 31 19.39 -5.74 6.89
N ALA A 32 18.57 -6.74 6.51
CA ALA A 32 17.50 -6.55 5.53
C ALA A 32 16.36 -5.68 6.08
N VAL A 33 15.99 -5.90 7.35
CA VAL A 33 14.98 -5.08 8.05
C VAL A 33 15.45 -3.62 8.18
N ASN A 34 16.71 -3.40 8.52
CA ASN A 34 17.28 -2.05 8.62
C ASN A 34 17.33 -1.34 7.26
N ALA A 35 17.66 -2.06 6.19
CA ALA A 35 17.68 -1.50 4.84
C ALA A 35 16.26 -1.13 4.35
N ALA A 36 15.26 -1.98 4.59
CA ALA A 36 13.88 -1.69 4.25
C ALA A 36 13.34 -0.47 5.03
N LEU A 37 13.69 -0.35 6.32
CA LEU A 37 13.31 0.81 7.12
C LEU A 37 13.97 2.11 6.60
N ALA A 38 15.25 2.06 6.26
CA ALA A 38 15.96 3.21 5.69
C ALA A 38 15.37 3.63 4.33
N ALA A 39 15.02 2.67 3.47
CA ALA A 39 14.37 2.94 2.19
C ALA A 39 12.97 3.56 2.37
N LYS A 40 12.21 3.14 3.38
CA LYS A 40 10.93 3.76 3.73
C LYS A 40 11.11 5.20 4.24
N GLN A 41 12.07 5.43 5.12
CA GLN A 41 12.38 6.78 5.63
C GLN A 41 12.85 7.73 4.54
N ALA A 42 13.66 7.26 3.58
CA ALA A 42 14.13 8.06 2.46
C ALA A 42 13.00 8.57 1.55
N ARG A 43 11.85 7.87 1.53
CA ARG A 43 10.68 8.23 0.71
C ARG A 43 9.69 9.16 1.41
N GLU A 44 9.81 9.36 2.73
CA GLU A 44 8.90 10.22 3.49
C GLU A 44 8.78 11.64 2.91
N PRO A 45 9.87 12.31 2.46
CA PRO A 45 9.74 13.64 1.85
C PRO A 45 8.91 13.64 0.56
N LEU A 46 9.02 12.59 -0.25
CA LEU A 46 8.21 12.43 -1.47
C LEU A 46 6.74 12.22 -1.11
N ILE A 47 6.46 11.33 -0.16
CA ILE A 47 5.10 11.06 0.32
C ILE A 47 4.48 12.32 0.92
N ALA A 48 5.23 13.06 1.74
CA ALA A 48 4.77 14.34 2.30
C ALA A 48 4.46 15.38 1.21
N LYS A 49 5.32 15.50 0.18
CA LYS A 49 5.07 16.35 -0.99
C LYS A 49 3.78 15.95 -1.71
N VAL A 50 3.58 14.65 -1.93
CA VAL A 50 2.38 14.13 -2.61
C VAL A 50 1.13 14.39 -1.78
N ARG A 51 1.14 14.15 -0.47
CA ARG A 51 0.00 14.45 0.41
C ARG A 51 -0.35 15.94 0.40
N ALA A 52 0.64 16.81 0.30
CA ALA A 52 0.40 18.26 0.20
C ALA A 52 -0.16 18.68 -1.17
N ASN A 53 0.12 17.94 -2.24
CA ASN A 53 -0.24 18.30 -3.62
C ASN A 53 -0.83 17.11 -4.39
N TRP A 54 -1.80 16.41 -3.82
CA TRP A 54 -2.33 15.13 -4.33
C TRP A 54 -3.11 15.24 -5.65
N ARG A 55 -3.33 16.47 -6.14
CA ARG A 55 -3.86 16.72 -7.48
C ARG A 55 -2.78 16.73 -8.57
N GLU A 56 -1.53 16.98 -8.18
CA GLU A 56 -0.37 17.09 -9.06
C GLU A 56 0.34 15.75 -9.22
N PRO A 57 1.14 15.56 -10.29
CA PRO A 57 1.86 14.31 -10.50
C PRO A 57 2.93 14.09 -9.43
N THR A 58 3.20 12.82 -9.11
CA THR A 58 4.28 12.44 -8.18
C THR A 58 5.63 13.02 -8.66
N GLY A 59 5.92 12.87 -9.95
CA GLY A 59 7.14 13.35 -10.60
C GLY A 59 6.90 13.86 -12.02
N THR A 60 7.93 13.81 -12.86
CA THR A 60 7.82 14.17 -14.27
C THR A 60 7.25 12.99 -15.06
N GLN A 61 6.03 13.15 -15.59
CA GLN A 61 5.33 12.14 -16.36
C GLN A 61 5.97 11.94 -17.75
N PRO A 62 6.37 10.72 -18.14
CA PRO A 62 6.89 10.46 -19.47
C PRO A 62 5.77 10.32 -20.52
N ASP A 63 6.14 10.42 -21.79
CA ASP A 63 5.29 10.08 -22.94
C ASP A 63 5.54 8.61 -23.31
N LEU A 64 4.59 7.72 -22.99
CA LEU A 64 4.74 6.28 -23.21
C LEU A 64 4.84 5.87 -24.69
N SER A 65 4.45 6.75 -25.62
CA SER A 65 4.63 6.47 -27.06
C SER A 65 6.10 6.39 -27.50
N GLN A 66 7.02 6.93 -26.68
CA GLN A 66 8.46 6.93 -26.93
C GLN A 66 9.17 5.67 -26.40
N TYR A 67 8.44 4.74 -25.79
CA TYR A 67 8.98 3.60 -25.08
C TYR A 67 8.36 2.29 -25.61
N SER A 68 9.10 1.18 -25.44
CA SER A 68 8.62 -0.17 -25.74
C SER A 68 8.70 -1.06 -24.49
N ASP A 69 8.08 -2.23 -24.56
CA ASP A 69 8.11 -3.24 -23.49
C ASP A 69 7.71 -2.66 -22.13
N ILE A 70 6.57 -1.96 -22.13
CA ILE A 70 6.02 -1.34 -20.93
C ILE A 70 5.55 -2.41 -19.96
N SER A 71 5.89 -2.25 -18.68
CA SER A 71 5.34 -3.03 -17.57
C SER A 71 5.13 -2.14 -16.36
N VAL A 72 4.30 -2.59 -15.43
CA VAL A 72 4.02 -1.89 -14.17
C VAL A 72 4.29 -2.82 -13.00
N ASP A 73 5.02 -2.34 -12.01
CA ASP A 73 5.17 -3.02 -10.73
C ASP A 73 4.50 -2.19 -9.64
N VAL A 74 3.60 -2.80 -8.88
CA VAL A 74 2.96 -2.22 -7.70
C VAL A 74 3.64 -2.83 -6.48
N SER A 75 4.39 -2.00 -5.74
CA SER A 75 4.99 -2.42 -4.48
C SER A 75 4.04 -2.14 -3.32
N LEU A 76 3.52 -3.21 -2.71
CA LEU A 76 2.66 -3.14 -1.53
C LEU A 76 3.44 -2.67 -0.30
N ALA A 77 4.69 -3.12 -0.15
CA ALA A 77 5.55 -2.73 0.97
C ALA A 77 5.95 -1.25 0.91
N ASP A 78 6.31 -0.76 -0.28
CA ASP A 78 6.76 0.62 -0.47
C ASP A 78 5.61 1.61 -0.69
N GLN A 79 4.40 1.12 -1.01
CA GLN A 79 3.25 1.95 -1.41
C GLN A 79 3.56 2.81 -2.64
N MET A 80 4.14 2.16 -3.64
CA MET A 80 4.60 2.78 -4.88
C MET A 80 4.12 2.00 -6.10
N VAL A 81 3.89 2.70 -7.20
CA VAL A 81 3.76 2.12 -8.54
C VAL A 81 4.95 2.55 -9.37
N TYR A 82 5.61 1.59 -10.01
CA TYR A 82 6.76 1.78 -10.88
C TYR A 82 6.36 1.42 -12.30
N VAL A 83 6.43 2.38 -13.22
CA VAL A 83 6.28 2.10 -14.66
C VAL A 83 7.66 1.89 -15.24
N LYS A 84 7.80 0.83 -16.01
CA LYS A 84 9.06 0.38 -16.58
C LYS A 84 8.98 0.30 -18.08
N SER A 85 10.12 0.52 -18.74
CA SER A 85 10.34 0.20 -20.15
C SER A 85 11.59 -0.67 -20.25
N ALA A 86 11.48 -1.82 -20.93
CA ALA A 86 12.56 -2.80 -21.04
C ALA A 86 13.23 -3.14 -19.68
N GLY A 87 12.41 -3.25 -18.62
CA GLY A 87 12.85 -3.56 -17.25
C GLY A 87 13.43 -2.39 -16.44
N LYS A 88 13.61 -1.21 -17.03
CA LYS A 88 14.10 0.00 -16.34
C LYS A 88 12.94 0.87 -15.88
N VAL A 89 12.98 1.34 -14.65
CA VAL A 89 12.00 2.32 -14.13
C VAL A 89 12.14 3.62 -14.91
N ILE A 90 11.02 4.06 -15.48
CA ILE A 90 10.90 5.34 -16.21
C ILE A 90 9.95 6.32 -15.51
N TYR A 91 9.11 5.82 -14.59
CA TYR A 91 8.24 6.65 -13.79
C TYR A 91 7.91 5.99 -12.45
N GLU A 92 7.75 6.81 -11.41
CA GLU A 92 7.42 6.39 -10.05
C GLU A 92 6.23 7.20 -9.54
N MET A 93 5.27 6.52 -8.93
CA MET A 93 4.06 7.13 -8.39
C MET A 93 3.87 6.69 -6.95
N VAL A 94 3.58 7.64 -6.06
CA VAL A 94 3.11 7.31 -4.72
C VAL A 94 1.70 6.75 -4.82
N ALA A 95 1.45 5.66 -4.12
CA ALA A 95 0.20 4.95 -4.16
C ALA A 95 -0.35 4.65 -2.77
N SER A 96 -1.62 4.27 -2.73
CA SER A 96 -2.25 3.67 -1.55
C SER A 96 -3.01 2.43 -1.93
N THR A 97 -2.56 1.29 -1.43
CA THR A 97 -3.15 -0.02 -1.75
C THR A 97 -4.16 -0.46 -0.68
N GLY A 98 -4.63 -1.70 -0.79
CA GLY A 98 -5.60 -2.29 0.10
C GLY A 98 -5.09 -2.44 1.52
N ILE A 99 -5.91 -2.05 2.51
CA ILE A 99 -5.63 -2.36 3.92
C ILE A 99 -5.64 -3.88 4.13
N ASN A 100 -4.94 -4.36 5.16
CA ASN A 100 -4.87 -5.78 5.52
C ASN A 100 -4.47 -6.68 4.35
N ASP A 101 -3.58 -6.20 3.47
CA ASP A 101 -3.08 -6.95 2.33
C ASP A 101 -4.18 -7.38 1.33
N SER A 102 -5.23 -6.56 1.19
CA SER A 102 -6.39 -6.86 0.34
C SER A 102 -6.19 -6.61 -1.16
N THR A 103 -5.09 -5.97 -1.56
CA THR A 103 -4.69 -5.88 -2.97
C THR A 103 -4.09 -7.22 -3.40
N PRO A 104 -4.53 -7.81 -4.54
CA PRO A 104 -4.12 -9.15 -4.90
C PRO A 104 -2.64 -9.19 -5.29
N HIS A 105 -1.94 -10.21 -4.83
CA HIS A 105 -0.57 -10.50 -5.23
C HIS A 105 -0.55 -11.26 -6.55
N GLY A 106 0.50 -11.05 -7.34
CA GLY A 106 0.78 -11.84 -8.55
C GLY A 106 0.99 -11.00 -9.80
N THR A 107 0.94 -11.67 -10.95
CA THR A 107 1.15 -11.05 -12.25
C THR A 107 -0.14 -11.07 -13.06
N PHE A 108 -0.55 -9.89 -13.52
CA PHE A 108 -1.78 -9.64 -14.25
C PHE A 108 -1.46 -8.97 -15.60
N ARG A 109 -2.49 -8.81 -16.42
CA ARG A 109 -2.43 -8.00 -17.65
C ARG A 109 -3.66 -7.13 -17.73
N THR A 110 -3.45 -5.83 -17.94
CA THR A 110 -4.57 -4.91 -18.17
C THR A 110 -5.36 -5.33 -19.41
N ASN A 111 -6.68 -5.22 -19.36
CA ASN A 111 -7.52 -5.50 -20.54
C ASN A 111 -7.87 -4.23 -21.34
N GLY A 112 -7.36 -3.06 -20.91
CA GLY A 112 -7.66 -1.76 -21.49
C GLY A 112 -9.00 -1.16 -21.06
N ALA A 113 -9.72 -1.79 -20.11
CA ALA A 113 -10.93 -1.20 -19.57
C ALA A 113 -10.58 -0.04 -18.62
N GLY A 114 -11.24 1.09 -18.83
CA GLY A 114 -11.08 2.30 -18.03
C GLY A 114 -12.28 3.21 -18.22
N GLY A 115 -12.34 4.29 -17.46
CA GLY A 115 -13.32 5.36 -17.66
C GLY A 115 -13.02 6.59 -16.80
N ASP A 116 -13.68 7.69 -17.14
CA ASP A 116 -13.44 8.99 -16.52
C ASP A 116 -13.87 9.02 -15.04
N HIS A 117 -14.93 8.29 -14.69
CA HIS A 117 -15.48 8.26 -13.34
C HIS A 117 -16.28 6.97 -13.09
N PHE A 118 -16.35 6.56 -11.82
CA PHE A 118 -17.35 5.61 -11.33
C PHE A 118 -17.81 6.03 -9.94
N TYR A 119 -19.01 5.59 -9.55
CA TYR A 119 -19.52 5.71 -8.19
C TYR A 119 -20.04 4.36 -7.69
N THR A 120 -19.71 4.02 -6.44
CA THR A 120 -20.16 2.80 -5.78
C THR A 120 -21.15 3.18 -4.67
N PRO A 121 -22.47 2.96 -4.85
CA PRO A 121 -23.47 3.33 -3.85
C PRO A 121 -23.30 2.65 -2.50
N TYR A 122 -22.73 1.44 -2.47
CA TYR A 122 -22.47 0.70 -1.23
C TYR A 122 -21.40 1.37 -0.35
N ASP A 123 -20.34 1.88 -0.98
CA ASP A 123 -19.23 2.54 -0.28
C ASP A 123 -19.46 4.05 -0.08
N HIS A 124 -20.50 4.60 -0.71
CA HIS A 124 -20.75 6.04 -0.80
C HIS A 124 -19.55 6.84 -1.34
N MET A 125 -18.76 6.21 -2.22
CA MET A 125 -17.56 6.78 -2.80
C MET A 125 -17.47 6.46 -4.29
N GLY A 126 -16.95 7.41 -5.04
CA GLY A 126 -16.50 7.22 -6.42
C GLY A 126 -14.99 7.37 -6.55
N ALA A 127 -14.52 7.35 -7.80
CA ALA A 127 -13.19 7.82 -8.15
C ALA A 127 -13.12 8.17 -9.63
N ASP A 128 -12.17 9.05 -9.97
CA ASP A 128 -11.91 9.47 -11.33
C ASP A 128 -10.76 8.65 -11.95
N TYR A 129 -10.72 8.67 -13.29
CA TYR A 129 -9.65 8.13 -14.12
C TYR A 129 -9.25 6.71 -13.77
N TRP A 130 -10.21 5.79 -13.79
CA TRP A 130 -9.94 4.42 -13.41
C TRP A 130 -9.40 3.59 -14.60
N THR A 131 -8.49 2.67 -14.28
CA THR A 131 -7.93 1.69 -15.22
C THR A 131 -7.92 0.32 -14.58
N ARG A 132 -8.47 -0.69 -15.25
CA ARG A 132 -8.60 -2.04 -14.71
C ARG A 132 -7.27 -2.78 -14.73
N ILE A 133 -6.87 -3.28 -13.55
CA ILE A 133 -5.75 -4.21 -13.41
C ILE A 133 -6.25 -5.63 -13.69
N THR A 134 -7.19 -6.09 -12.88
CA THR A 134 -7.78 -7.44 -12.93
C THR A 134 -9.06 -7.48 -12.10
N GLY A 135 -10.03 -8.34 -12.42
CA GLY A 135 -11.24 -8.51 -11.62
C GLY A 135 -11.89 -7.17 -11.26
N VAL A 136 -12.07 -6.91 -9.96
CA VAL A 136 -12.58 -5.64 -9.41
C VAL A 136 -11.49 -4.61 -9.05
N TYR A 137 -10.21 -4.98 -9.20
CA TYR A 137 -9.07 -4.17 -8.76
C TYR A 137 -8.62 -3.20 -9.86
N LEU A 138 -8.57 -1.92 -9.50
CA LEU A 138 -8.33 -0.80 -10.41
C LEU A 138 -7.14 0.03 -9.94
N PHE A 139 -6.43 0.67 -10.88
CA PHE A 139 -5.80 1.96 -10.61
C PHE A 139 -6.88 3.03 -10.68
N HIS A 140 -6.90 4.00 -9.77
CA HIS A 140 -7.79 5.17 -9.84
C HIS A 140 -7.27 6.34 -8.99
N SER A 141 -7.88 7.52 -9.13
CA SER A 141 -7.53 8.71 -8.33
C SER A 141 -7.81 8.52 -6.84
N VAL A 142 -7.49 9.53 -6.03
CA VAL A 142 -8.11 9.70 -4.71
C VAL A 142 -9.65 9.56 -4.83
N PRO A 143 -10.34 8.92 -3.88
CA PRO A 143 -11.79 8.80 -3.90
C PRO A 143 -12.53 10.13 -4.03
N THR A 144 -13.68 10.09 -4.67
CA THR A 144 -14.63 11.19 -4.79
C THR A 144 -15.93 10.89 -4.02
N GLY A 145 -16.78 11.89 -3.85
CA GLY A 145 -18.20 11.70 -3.60
C GLY A 145 -18.93 11.18 -4.83
N TYR A 146 -20.19 11.59 -4.98
CA TYR A 146 -21.06 11.13 -6.08
C TYR A 146 -20.60 11.64 -7.45
N ASP A 147 -20.14 12.89 -7.51
CA ASP A 147 -19.77 13.55 -8.75
C ASP A 147 -18.26 13.47 -8.99
N ALA A 148 -17.87 13.44 -10.28
CA ALA A 148 -16.48 13.54 -10.68
C ALA A 148 -15.87 14.87 -10.19
N GLY A 149 -14.63 14.83 -9.70
CA GLY A 149 -13.94 15.99 -9.15
C GLY A 149 -14.31 16.38 -7.70
N ASP A 150 -15.35 15.77 -7.11
CA ASP A 150 -15.71 15.95 -5.69
C ASP A 150 -14.81 15.12 -4.77
N TYR A 151 -13.50 15.39 -4.79
CA TYR A 151 -12.52 14.57 -4.09
C TYR A 151 -12.64 14.65 -2.57
N ILE A 152 -12.52 13.49 -1.92
CA ILE A 152 -12.54 13.36 -0.47
C ILE A 152 -11.11 13.60 0.05
N GLU A 153 -10.84 14.84 0.49
CA GLU A 153 -9.49 15.26 0.92
C GLU A 153 -8.92 14.42 2.06
N SER A 154 -9.78 13.92 2.97
CA SER A 154 -9.38 13.04 4.06
C SER A 154 -8.90 11.65 3.60
N GLU A 155 -9.24 11.23 2.38
CA GLU A 155 -8.65 10.04 1.75
C GLU A 155 -7.33 10.40 1.03
N ALA A 156 -7.20 11.62 0.53
CA ALA A 156 -5.99 12.08 -0.15
C ALA A 156 -4.76 12.10 0.78
N VAL A 157 -4.95 12.54 2.02
CA VAL A 157 -3.88 12.57 3.03
C VAL A 157 -3.36 11.18 3.40
N LYS A 158 -4.05 10.11 3.00
CA LYS A 158 -3.64 8.72 3.22
C LYS A 158 -2.72 8.20 2.11
N LEU A 159 -2.46 8.95 1.02
CA LEU A 159 -1.49 8.52 -0.01
C LEU A 159 -0.15 8.12 0.61
N GLY A 160 0.46 7.03 0.13
CA GLY A 160 1.71 6.47 0.65
C GLY A 160 1.54 5.49 1.83
N GLN A 161 0.30 5.08 2.14
CA GLN A 161 0.00 4.01 3.10
C GLN A 161 -1.25 3.22 2.65
N PRO A 162 -1.41 1.95 3.08
CA PRO A 162 -2.62 1.19 2.77
C PRO A 162 -3.87 1.93 3.25
N ALA A 163 -4.87 2.07 2.38
CA ALA A 163 -6.07 2.86 2.65
C ALA A 163 -7.34 2.41 1.93
N SER A 164 -7.25 1.47 0.97
CA SER A 164 -8.40 1.06 0.14
C SER A 164 -8.94 -0.32 0.52
N HIS A 165 -10.02 -0.74 -0.15
CA HIS A 165 -10.55 -2.11 -0.10
C HIS A 165 -9.83 -3.09 -1.06
N GLY A 166 -8.77 -2.64 -1.74
CA GLY A 166 -7.97 -3.47 -2.64
C GLY A 166 -7.47 -2.75 -3.90
N CYS A 167 -8.15 -1.70 -4.35
CA CYS A 167 -7.69 -0.89 -5.48
C CYS A 167 -6.39 -0.12 -5.15
N VAL A 168 -5.68 0.29 -6.19
CA VAL A 168 -4.46 1.12 -6.08
C VAL A 168 -4.86 2.57 -6.33
N ARG A 169 -4.88 3.36 -5.25
CA ARG A 169 -5.18 4.80 -5.30
C ARG A 169 -3.92 5.59 -5.63
N LEU A 170 -4.05 6.61 -6.48
CA LEU A 170 -2.97 7.48 -6.93
C LEU A 170 -3.36 8.96 -6.76
N THR A 171 -2.42 9.86 -7.02
CA THR A 171 -2.75 11.28 -7.26
C THR A 171 -3.71 11.41 -8.43
N VAL A 172 -4.43 12.52 -8.52
CA VAL A 172 -5.37 12.76 -9.63
C VAL A 172 -4.62 12.75 -10.97
N ALA A 173 -3.50 13.47 -11.06
CA ALA A 173 -2.69 13.53 -12.27
C ALA A 173 -2.09 12.18 -12.65
N ASP A 174 -1.65 11.36 -11.69
CA ASP A 174 -1.07 10.05 -11.98
C ASP A 174 -2.13 9.02 -12.43
N ALA A 175 -3.31 9.03 -11.80
CA ALA A 175 -4.42 8.20 -12.25
C ALA A 175 -4.86 8.55 -13.68
N LYS A 176 -5.00 9.86 -13.96
CA LYS A 176 -5.30 10.37 -15.31
C LYS A 176 -4.23 9.94 -16.32
N TRP A 177 -2.97 10.10 -15.98
CA TRP A 177 -1.86 9.73 -16.85
C TRP A 177 -1.84 8.22 -17.16
N ILE A 178 -2.07 7.35 -16.16
CA ILE A 178 -2.23 5.91 -16.40
C ILE A 178 -3.42 5.65 -17.34
N HIS A 179 -4.56 6.28 -17.06
CA HIS A 179 -5.78 6.09 -17.83
C HIS A 179 -5.61 6.47 -19.31
N GLU A 180 -4.89 7.56 -19.58
CA GLU A 180 -4.67 8.07 -20.93
C GLU A 180 -3.54 7.34 -21.67
N GLN A 181 -2.48 6.92 -20.98
CA GLN A 181 -1.26 6.46 -21.64
C GLN A 181 -1.01 4.96 -21.56
N LEU A 182 -1.52 4.25 -20.55
CA LEU A 182 -1.14 2.87 -20.29
C LEU A 182 -1.69 1.94 -21.39
N PRO A 183 -0.83 1.27 -22.19
CA PRO A 183 -1.31 0.44 -23.27
C PRO A 183 -2.14 -0.75 -22.76
N LYS A 184 -3.16 -1.14 -23.52
CA LYS A 184 -3.89 -2.38 -23.30
C LYS A 184 -2.91 -3.57 -23.32
N GLY A 185 -3.10 -4.51 -22.41
CA GLY A 185 -2.28 -5.71 -22.32
C GLY A 185 -1.00 -5.50 -21.53
N THR A 186 -0.76 -4.32 -20.97
CA THR A 186 0.43 -4.05 -20.15
C THR A 186 0.50 -5.06 -18.98
N PRO A 187 1.63 -5.76 -18.80
CA PRO A 187 1.86 -6.60 -17.62
C PRO A 187 1.89 -5.75 -16.35
N VAL A 188 1.21 -6.22 -15.31
CA VAL A 188 1.20 -5.61 -13.98
C VAL A 188 1.61 -6.66 -12.96
N THR A 189 2.71 -6.44 -12.24
CA THR A 189 3.14 -7.29 -11.12
C THR A 189 2.82 -6.60 -9.80
N ILE A 190 2.24 -7.32 -8.85
CA ILE A 190 1.89 -6.78 -7.52
C ILE A 190 2.54 -7.66 -6.44
N GLY A 191 3.28 -7.03 -5.52
CA GLY A 191 3.92 -7.69 -4.37
C GLY A 191 4.63 -6.73 -3.41
#